data_AF-D8PRG8-F1
#
_entry.id   AF-D8PRG8-F1
#
_cell.length_a   1.000
_cell.length_b   1.000
_cell.length_c   1.000
_cell.angle_alpha   90.00
_cell.angle_beta   90.00
_cell.angle_gamma   90.00
#
_symmetry.space_group_name_H-M   'P 1'
#
loop_
_entity.id
_entity.type
_entity.pdbx_description
1 polymer ?
#
loop_
_entity_poly.entity_id
_entity_poly.type
_entity_poly.pdbx_seq_one_letter_code
_entity_poly.pdbx_strand_id
1 'polypeptide(L)'
;MEKYSAYRDPGTGIQPFLTPIPPLTSNNLITLAAPLAYALGATVSVLPPLHRLIAGVLTKVTTRAILFVCGFFWIPVEVVTRQRGRLAQKPIPWRPKAEDIIVSNWVSWIELLWLAFWYDTTPPHLPVSLRPPR
;
A
#
# COMPACT_ATOMS: atom_id res chain seq x y z
N MET A 1 17.15 -56.04 5.29
CA MET A 1 16.81 -54.63 4.96
C MET A 1 15.34 -54.55 4.53
N GLU A 2 14.39 -54.90 5.41
CA GLU A 2 12.97 -55.10 5.02
C GLU A 2 12.01 -54.02 5.55
N LYS A 3 12.48 -53.14 6.45
CA LYS A 3 11.66 -52.20 7.22
C LYS A 3 10.99 -51.08 6.38
N TYR A 4 11.43 -50.89 5.13
CA TYR A 4 10.94 -49.82 4.25
C TYR A 4 10.10 -50.33 3.06
N SER A 5 9.84 -51.64 3.00
CA SER A 5 9.01 -52.28 1.97
C SER A 5 7.53 -51.83 2.06
N ALA A 6 7.04 -51.58 3.28
CA ALA A 6 5.63 -51.26 3.56
C ALA A 6 5.16 -49.88 3.09
N TYR A 7 6.06 -49.00 2.67
CA TYR A 7 5.73 -47.64 2.21
C TYR A 7 5.75 -47.49 0.68
N ARG A 8 5.91 -48.59 -0.06
CA ARG A 8 5.78 -48.57 -1.53
C ARG A 8 4.30 -48.49 -1.91
N ASP A 9 3.97 -47.55 -2.79
CA ASP A 9 2.62 -47.44 -3.35
C ASP A 9 2.29 -48.70 -4.18
N PRO A 10 1.18 -49.43 -3.91
CA PRO A 10 0.84 -50.69 -4.60
C PRO A 10 0.62 -50.55 -6.12
N GLY A 11 0.36 -49.34 -6.63
CA GLY A 11 0.22 -49.10 -8.07
C GLY A 11 1.54 -48.89 -8.82
N THR A 12 2.59 -48.40 -8.15
CA THR A 12 3.83 -47.95 -8.81
C THR A 12 5.12 -48.55 -8.23
N GLY A 13 5.08 -49.13 -7.03
CA GLY A 13 6.24 -49.73 -6.36
C GLY A 13 7.32 -48.72 -5.94
N ILE A 14 7.07 -47.42 -6.11
CA ILE A 14 8.03 -46.35 -5.83
C ILE A 14 8.01 -46.03 -4.34
N GLN A 15 9.19 -45.87 -3.74
CA GLN A 15 9.31 -45.40 -2.37
C GLN A 15 9.05 -43.87 -2.29
N PRO A 16 8.27 -43.38 -1.31
CA PRO A 16 7.90 -41.96 -1.18
C PRO A 16 9.07 -41.05 -0.76
N PHE A 17 10.28 -41.60 -0.64
CA PHE A 17 11.51 -40.88 -0.24
C PHE A 17 12.39 -40.47 -1.42
N LEU A 18 11.87 -40.49 -2.65
CA LEU A 18 12.54 -39.79 -3.74
C LEU A 18 12.42 -38.29 -3.47
N THR A 19 13.54 -37.66 -3.12
CA THR A 19 13.67 -36.21 -3.22
C THR A 19 13.32 -35.81 -4.66
N PRO A 20 12.46 -34.80 -4.88
CA PRO A 20 12.10 -34.40 -6.22
C PRO A 20 13.37 -34.14 -7.04
N ILE A 21 13.56 -34.94 -8.09
CA ILE A 21 14.68 -34.76 -9.00
C ILE A 21 14.35 -33.51 -9.82
N PRO A 22 15.19 -32.45 -9.76
CA PRO A 22 14.93 -31.28 -10.56
C PRO A 22 14.88 -31.69 -12.05
N PRO A 23 13.94 -31.16 -12.84
CA PRO A 23 13.84 -31.49 -14.24
C PRO A 23 15.19 -31.21 -14.92
N LEU A 24 15.79 -32.23 -15.54
CA LEU A 24 17.07 -32.18 -16.25
C LEU A 24 16.92 -31.47 -17.62
N THR A 25 16.08 -30.44 -17.67
CA THR A 25 15.87 -29.61 -18.86
C THR A 25 16.94 -28.53 -18.88
N SER A 26 17.74 -28.50 -19.95
CA SER A 26 18.76 -27.48 -20.20
C SER A 26 18.10 -26.10 -20.33
N ASN A 27 17.99 -25.38 -19.21
CA ASN A 27 17.28 -24.11 -19.09
C ASN A 27 18.08 -22.92 -19.64
N ASN A 28 18.83 -23.12 -20.72
CA ASN A 28 19.75 -22.15 -21.33
C ASN A 28 19.01 -20.85 -21.68
N LEU A 29 17.77 -20.98 -22.16
CA LEU A 29 16.89 -19.87 -22.49
C LEU A 29 16.51 -19.04 -21.27
N ILE A 30 16.26 -19.69 -20.13
CA ILE A 30 15.91 -19.02 -18.88
C ILE A 30 17.14 -18.32 -18.31
N THR A 31 18.31 -18.97 -18.32
CA THR A 31 19.58 -18.36 -17.88
C THR A 31 19.98 -17.18 -18.77
N LEU A 32 19.72 -17.25 -20.08
CA LEU A 32 19.97 -16.16 -21.03
C LEU A 32 18.97 -15.01 -20.88
N ALA A 33 17.70 -15.30 -20.56
CA ALA A 33 16.66 -14.30 -20.33
C ALA A 33 16.68 -13.70 -18.92
N ALA A 34 17.34 -14.35 -17.95
CA ALA A 34 17.44 -13.89 -16.56
C ALA A 34 17.94 -12.44 -16.39
N PRO A 35 19.02 -11.98 -17.05
CA PRO A 35 19.46 -10.58 -16.94
C PRO A 35 18.43 -9.59 -17.52
N LEU A 36 17.73 -9.97 -18.60
CA LEU A 36 16.67 -9.15 -19.18
C LEU A 36 15.47 -9.04 -18.22
N ALA A 37 15.05 -10.16 -17.63
CA ALA A 37 13.97 -10.19 -16.64
C ALA A 37 14.33 -9.39 -15.38
N TYR A 38 15.59 -9.46 -14.92
CA TYR A 38 16.05 -8.68 -13.78
C TYR A 38 16.12 -7.18 -14.09
N ALA A 39 16.59 -6.80 -15.29
CA ALA A 39 16.62 -5.42 -15.74
C ALA A 39 15.21 -4.82 -15.88
N LEU A 40 14.28 -5.58 -16.47
CA LEU A 40 12.87 -5.17 -16.56
C LEU A 40 12.21 -5.09 -15.19
N GLY A 41 12.43 -6.08 -14.33
CA GLY A 41 11.92 -6.11 -12.95
C GLY A 41 12.46 -4.95 -12.10
N ALA A 42 13.74 -4.60 -12.25
CA ALA A 42 14.35 -3.45 -11.58
C ALA A 42 13.76 -2.13 -12.06
N THR A 43 13.49 -2.00 -13.35
CA THR A 43 12.85 -0.79 -13.91
C THR A 43 11.42 -0.65 -13.40
N VAL A 44 10.66 -1.74 -13.39
CA VAL A 44 9.27 -1.77 -12.89
C VAL A 44 9.19 -1.59 -11.37
N SER A 45 10.23 -1.95 -10.61
CA SER A 45 10.22 -1.78 -9.15
C SER A 45 10.64 -0.37 -8.72
N VAL A 46 11.55 0.29 -9.45
CA VAL A 46 12.09 1.61 -9.09
C VAL A 46 11.24 2.76 -9.64
N LEU A 47 10.62 2.60 -10.82
CA LEU A 47 9.88 3.67 -11.48
C LEU A 47 8.58 4.09 -10.73
N PRO A 48 7.74 3.16 -10.21
CA PRO A 48 6.52 3.53 -9.49
C PRO A 48 6.74 4.30 -8.19
N PRO A 49 7.67 3.94 -7.27
CA PRO A 49 7.88 4.72 -6.05
C PRO A 49 8.46 6.10 -6.36
N LEU A 50 9.35 6.22 -7.36
CA LEU A 50 9.89 7.51 -7.78
C LEU A 50 8.80 8.41 -8.40
N HIS A 51 7.99 7.86 -9.30
CA HIS A 51 6.86 8.58 -9.89
C HIS A 51 5.87 9.04 -8.81
N ARG A 52 5.56 8.20 -7.81
CA ARG A 52 4.67 8.56 -6.69
C ARG A 52 5.23 9.69 -5.84
N LEU A 53 6.53 9.67 -5.54
CA LEU A 53 7.19 10.75 -4.79
C LEU A 53 7.09 12.07 -5.57
N ILE A 54 7.45 12.05 -6.86
CA ILE A 54 7.38 13.23 -7.73
C ILE A 54 5.94 13.74 -7.82
N ALA A 55 4.97 12.86 -8.07
CA ALA A 55 3.56 13.22 -8.17
C ALA A 55 3.02 13.82 -6.86
N GLY A 56 3.38 13.25 -5.70
CA GLY A 56 3.00 13.78 -4.39
C GLY A 56 3.57 15.16 -4.12
N VAL A 57 4.87 15.36 -4.41
CA VAL A 57 5.52 16.67 -4.30
C VAL A 57 4.89 17.68 -5.25
N LEU A 58 4.71 17.32 -6.51
CA LEU A 58 4.12 18.20 -7.53
C LEU A 58 2.69 18.60 -7.16
N THR A 59 1.89 17.66 -6.64
CA THR A 59 0.53 17.93 -6.18
C THR A 59 0.54 18.93 -5.02
N LYS A 60 1.39 18.72 -4.01
CA LYS A 60 1.52 19.65 -2.86
C LYS A 60 1.94 21.06 -3.30
N VAL A 61 2.91 21.16 -4.22
CA VAL A 61 3.37 22.45 -4.76
C VAL A 61 2.26 23.12 -5.56
N THR A 62 1.60 22.39 -6.46
CA THR A 62 0.53 22.91 -7.31
C THR A 62 -0.65 23.39 -6.47
N THR A 63 -1.08 22.60 -5.49
CA THR A 63 -2.15 22.97 -4.57
C THR A 63 -1.79 24.20 -3.75
N ARG A 64 -0.55 24.29 -3.25
CA ARG A 64 -0.10 25.47 -2.51
C ARG A 64 -0.05 26.72 -3.40
N ALA A 65 0.37 26.59 -4.65
CA ALA A 65 0.37 27.68 -5.62
C ALA A 65 -1.05 28.16 -5.92
N ILE A 66 -2.00 27.24 -6.12
CA ILE A 66 -3.41 27.60 -6.37
C ILE A 66 -4.01 28.33 -5.16
N LEU A 67 -3.81 27.82 -3.93
CA LEU A 67 -4.29 28.49 -2.72
C LEU A 67 -3.68 29.89 -2.54
N PHE A 68 -2.39 30.04 -2.88
CA PHE A 68 -1.68 31.33 -2.85
C PHE A 68 -2.28 32.34 -3.85
N VAL A 69 -2.52 31.92 -5.10
CA VAL A 69 -3.12 32.76 -6.14
C VAL A 69 -4.53 33.20 -5.77
N CYS A 70 -5.31 32.34 -5.10
CA CYS A 70 -6.64 32.68 -4.60
C CYS A 70 -6.64 33.60 -3.38
N GLY A 71 -5.46 33.99 -2.86
CA GLY A 71 -5.33 34.88 -1.70
C GLY A 71 -5.44 34.18 -0.34
N PHE A 72 -5.51 32.84 -0.32
CA PHE A 72 -5.58 32.04 0.91
C PHE A 72 -4.19 31.64 1.39
N PHE A 73 -3.46 32.61 1.95
CA PHE A 73 -2.09 32.37 2.44
C PHE A 73 -2.06 31.53 3.74
N TRP A 74 -3.03 31.78 4.63
CA TRP A 74 -3.12 31.18 5.95
C TRP A 74 -4.58 30.96 6.34
N ILE A 75 -4.98 29.70 6.46
CA ILE A 75 -6.33 29.30 6.88
C ILE A 75 -6.19 28.76 8.31
N PRO A 76 -6.69 29.46 9.35
CA PRO A 76 -6.70 28.92 10.70
C PRO A 76 -7.68 27.74 10.75
N VAL A 77 -7.19 26.59 11.20
CA VAL A 77 -7.99 25.36 11.32
C VAL A 77 -8.32 25.17 12.79
N GLU A 78 -9.57 25.41 13.12
CA GLU A 78 -10.08 25.19 14.47
C GLU A 78 -10.81 23.83 14.52
N VAL A 79 -10.31 22.94 15.36
CA VAL A 79 -10.94 21.63 15.57
C VAL A 79 -12.06 21.82 16.60
N VAL A 80 -13.28 21.91 16.10
CA VAL A 80 -14.47 22.06 16.96
C VAL A 80 -15.13 20.70 17.12
N THR A 81 -15.16 20.19 18.35
CA THR A 81 -15.97 19.01 18.69
C THR A 81 -17.40 19.45 18.90
N ARG A 82 -18.28 19.16 17.94
CA ARG A 82 -19.73 19.39 18.10
C ARG A 82 -20.33 18.27 18.95
N GLN A 83 -20.09 18.31 20.26
CA GLN A 83 -20.73 17.39 21.20
C GLN A 83 -21.73 18.17 22.05
N ARG A 84 -23.02 17.84 21.93
CA ARG A 84 -24.10 18.52 22.66
C ARG A 84 -24.56 17.63 23.81
N GLY A 85 -24.22 17.98 25.06
CA GLY A 85 -24.73 17.30 26.25
C GLY A 85 -23.71 17.08 27.36
N ARG A 86 -24.18 16.49 28.47
CA ARG A 86 -23.45 16.28 29.74
C ARG A 86 -22.31 15.24 29.67
N LEU A 87 -22.11 14.62 28.51
CA LEU A 87 -21.10 13.60 28.22
C LEU A 87 -19.98 14.12 27.30
N ALA A 88 -19.68 15.42 27.35
CA ALA A 88 -18.59 16.02 26.59
C ALA A 88 -17.27 15.28 26.89
N GLN A 89 -16.78 14.53 25.92
CA GLN A 89 -15.51 13.84 26.00
C GLN A 89 -14.39 14.89 26.01
N LYS A 90 -13.27 14.55 26.65
CA LYS A 90 -12.07 15.39 26.58
C LYS A 90 -11.70 15.60 25.10
N PRO A 91 -11.30 16.83 24.70
CA PRO A 91 -10.92 17.10 23.33
C PRO A 91 -9.75 16.19 22.94
N ILE A 92 -10.02 15.24 22.04
CA ILE A 92 -9.02 14.34 21.46
C ILE A 92 -8.29 15.14 20.38
N PRO A 93 -6.94 15.17 20.36
CA PRO A 93 -6.20 15.84 19.31
C PRO A 93 -6.53 15.22 17.95
N TRP A 94 -7.01 16.03 17.00
CA TRP A 94 -7.41 15.58 15.67
C TRP A 94 -6.18 15.26 14.80
N ARG A 95 -5.95 13.97 14.56
CA ARG A 95 -4.89 13.44 13.70
C ARG A 95 -5.40 12.19 12.95
N PRO A 96 -6.01 12.35 11.78
CA PRO A 96 -6.48 11.21 10.99
C PRO A 96 -5.29 10.37 10.52
N LYS A 97 -5.46 9.06 10.54
CA LYS A 97 -4.49 8.07 10.05
C LYS A 97 -4.81 7.70 8.60
N ALA A 98 -3.87 7.03 7.93
CA ALA A 98 -4.00 6.57 6.55
C ALA A 98 -5.16 5.56 6.30
N GLU A 99 -5.84 5.11 7.36
CA GLU A 99 -6.98 4.18 7.31
C GLU A 99 -8.32 4.85 7.68
N ASP A 100 -8.30 6.15 8.02
CA ASP A 100 -9.48 6.87 8.47
C ASP A 100 -10.19 7.54 7.28
N ILE A 101 -11.53 7.42 7.24
CA ILE A 101 -12.36 8.08 6.23
C ILE A 101 -12.81 9.44 6.78
N ILE A 102 -12.42 10.51 6.11
CA ILE A 102 -12.87 11.87 6.41
C ILE A 102 -14.17 12.13 5.63
N VAL A 103 -15.24 12.41 6.36
CA VAL A 103 -16.54 12.82 5.78
C VAL A 103 -16.77 14.29 6.12
N SER A 104 -16.86 15.12 5.08
CA SER A 104 -17.21 16.54 5.20
C SER A 104 -18.40 16.86 4.32
N ASN A 105 -19.07 17.98 4.62
CA ASN A 105 -19.99 18.57 3.65
C ASN A 105 -19.16 19.09 2.46
N TRP A 106 -19.70 18.98 1.24
CA TRP A 106 -19.09 19.62 0.08
C TRP A 106 -19.62 21.05 -0.02
N VAL A 107 -18.87 22.01 0.51
CA VAL A 107 -19.24 23.44 0.44
C VAL A 107 -18.44 24.16 -0.62
N SER A 108 -17.18 23.77 -0.84
CA SER A 108 -16.31 24.41 -1.83
C SER A 108 -15.24 23.48 -2.37
N TRP A 109 -14.82 23.71 -3.62
CA TRP A 109 -13.66 23.03 -4.24
C TRP A 109 -12.35 23.27 -3.47
N ILE A 110 -12.27 24.37 -2.71
CA ILE A 110 -11.12 24.71 -1.88
C ILE A 110 -10.90 23.66 -0.78
N GLU A 111 -11.96 23.04 -0.27
CA GLU A 111 -11.86 22.00 0.77
C GLU A 111 -11.11 20.77 0.26
N LEU A 112 -11.34 20.38 -0.99
CA LEU A 112 -10.63 19.27 -1.62
C LEU A 112 -9.13 19.56 -1.76
N LEU A 113 -8.78 20.78 -2.17
CA LEU A 113 -7.39 21.21 -2.26
C LEU A 113 -6.73 21.26 -0.89
N TRP A 114 -7.41 21.84 0.09
CA TRP A 114 -6.90 21.92 1.45
C TRP A 114 -6.68 20.53 2.05
N LEU A 115 -7.65 19.61 1.91
CA LEU A 115 -7.56 18.22 2.37
C LEU A 115 -6.42 17.48 1.66
N ALA A 116 -6.30 17.61 0.34
CA ALA A 116 -5.26 16.94 -0.44
C ALA A 116 -3.84 17.39 -0.04
N PHE A 117 -3.67 18.68 0.30
CA PHE A 117 -2.38 19.20 0.76
C PHE A 117 -2.01 18.68 2.15
N TRP A 118 -2.96 18.61 3.08
CA TRP A 118 -2.72 18.27 4.48
C TRP A 118 -2.63 16.77 4.75
N TYR A 119 -3.44 15.96 4.06
CA TYR A 119 -3.65 14.55 4.42
C TYR A 119 -3.17 13.53 3.38
N ASP A 120 -2.36 13.97 2.40
CA ASP A 120 -1.61 13.14 1.44
C ASP A 120 -2.34 11.86 1.00
N THR A 121 -3.16 11.96 -0.05
CA THR A 121 -3.99 10.87 -0.57
C THR A 121 -3.21 9.69 -1.18
N THR A 122 -1.87 9.72 -1.20
CA THR A 122 -1.07 8.61 -1.71
C THR A 122 -1.04 7.47 -0.70
N PRO A 123 -1.65 6.31 -0.98
CA PRO A 123 -1.69 5.22 -0.03
C PRO A 123 -0.28 4.65 0.18
N PRO A 124 0.22 4.58 1.42
CA PRO A 124 1.23 3.62 1.79
C PRO A 124 0.54 2.26 1.81
N HIS A 125 0.70 1.52 0.72
CA HIS A 125 0.65 0.06 0.66
C HIS A 125 0.74 -0.61 2.04
N LEU A 126 -0.40 -1.00 2.58
CA LEU A 126 -0.52 -2.06 3.56
C LEU A 126 -1.74 -2.91 3.14
N PRO A 127 -1.58 -4.24 3.00
CA PRO A 127 -2.72 -5.12 2.82
C PRO A 127 -3.62 -4.93 4.04
N VAL A 128 -4.92 -4.80 3.78
CA VAL A 128 -5.99 -4.75 4.77
C VAL A 128 -5.78 -5.87 5.79
N SER A 129 -5.19 -5.52 6.94
CA SER A 129 -5.14 -6.42 8.08
C SER A 129 -6.53 -6.43 8.68
N LEU A 130 -7.29 -7.46 8.34
CA LEU A 130 -8.53 -7.85 9.00
C LEU A 130 -8.33 -7.84 10.51
N ARG A 131 -8.76 -6.76 11.18
CA ARG A 131 -8.88 -6.74 12.64
C ARG A 131 -10.25 -7.34 12.97
N PRO A 132 -10.33 -8.49 13.67
CA PRO A 132 -11.63 -9.03 14.07
C PRO A 132 -12.32 -8.06 15.04
N PRO A 133 -13.66 -7.96 14.99
CA PRO A 133 -14.42 -7.11 15.89
C PRO A 133 -14.22 -7.57 17.34
N ARG A 134 -13.99 -6.62 18.24
CA ARG A 134 -14.13 -6.81 19.70
C ARG A 134 -15.50 -6.33 20.12
#